data_AF-A0A0S8KKG6-F1
#
_entry.id   AF-A0A0S8KKG6-F1
#
_cell.length_a   1.000
_cell.length_b   1.000
_cell.length_c   1.000
_cell.angle_alpha   90.00
_cell.angle_beta   90.00
_cell.angle_gamma   90.00
#
_symmetry.space_group_name_H-M   'P 1'
#
loop_
_entity.id
_entity.type
_entity.pdbx_description
1 polymer ?
#
loop_
_entity_poly.entity_id
_entity_poly.type
_entity_poly.pdbx_seq_one_letter_code
_entity_poly.pdbx_strand_id
1 'polypeptide(L)'
;MAATTFDTAVVKKMVDQALDFAAREVGHQARAQTMAALKSGDCSVCEYVLHGLAHEVATYLGSVDSSVKAIYTYEPEYATGADGPMPDQPNLSPAISMLAWVDRKSAALASVVNILSSAVTEELKRFGCPKANALCHTLDVELVDEDQVLGRIGYGALIDSVYVRPMEIWRR
;
A
#
# COMPACT_ATOMS: atom_id res chain seq x y z
N MET A 1 16.26 -22.24 -8.06
CA MET A 1 15.97 -21.32 -6.93
C MET A 1 16.64 -19.97 -7.22
N ALA A 2 16.01 -19.09 -8.00
CA ALA A 2 16.58 -17.80 -8.42
C ALA A 2 15.58 -16.63 -8.32
N ALA A 3 14.37 -16.85 -7.79
CA ALA A 3 13.34 -15.83 -7.68
C ALA A 3 13.54 -14.90 -6.47
N THR A 4 14.13 -15.35 -5.37
CA THR A 4 14.17 -14.60 -4.10
C THR A 4 15.08 -13.37 -4.09
N THR A 5 16.10 -13.29 -4.94
CA THR A 5 17.05 -12.17 -4.92
C THR A 5 16.54 -10.94 -5.68
N PHE A 6 15.71 -11.15 -6.72
CA PHE A 6 15.19 -10.07 -7.54
C PHE A 6 14.19 -9.20 -6.76
N ASP A 7 13.33 -9.81 -5.96
CA ASP A 7 12.24 -9.11 -5.27
C ASP A 7 12.74 -8.20 -4.14
N THR A 8 13.81 -8.58 -3.44
CA THR A 8 14.31 -7.80 -2.28
C THR A 8 14.99 -6.50 -2.72
N ALA A 9 15.77 -6.51 -3.81
CA ALA A 9 16.48 -5.33 -4.28
C ALA A 9 15.52 -4.26 -4.81
N VAL A 10 14.46 -4.69 -5.51
CA VAL A 10 13.41 -3.81 -6.03
C VAL A 10 12.66 -3.16 -4.87
N VAL A 11 12.21 -3.95 -3.89
CA VAL A 11 11.48 -3.43 -2.72
C VAL A 11 12.32 -2.47 -1.90
N LYS A 12 13.60 -2.81 -1.66
CA LYS A 12 14.52 -1.91 -0.96
C LYS A 12 14.65 -0.57 -1.68
N LYS A 13 14.74 -0.59 -3.02
CA LYS A 13 14.79 0.63 -3.82
C LYS A 13 13.51 1.46 -3.68
N MET A 14 12.33 0.83 -3.71
CA MET A 14 11.04 1.51 -3.48
C MET A 14 11.00 2.17 -2.09
N VAL A 15 11.46 1.46 -1.06
CA VAL A 15 11.52 1.98 0.31
C VAL A 15 12.51 3.15 0.40
N ASP A 16 13.69 3.06 -0.23
CA ASP A 16 14.66 4.15 -0.27
C ASP A 16 14.08 5.39 -1.00
N GLN A 17 13.35 5.19 -2.10
CA GLN A 17 12.66 6.26 -2.83
C GLN A 17 11.53 6.89 -2.01
N ALA A 18 10.77 6.09 -1.26
CA ALA A 18 9.72 6.55 -0.36
C ALA A 18 10.30 7.37 0.83
N LEU A 19 11.45 6.96 1.36
CA LEU A 19 12.16 7.71 2.39
C LEU A 19 12.69 9.05 1.88
N ASP A 20 13.17 9.09 0.64
CA ASP A 20 13.56 10.34 -0.03
C ASP A 20 12.38 11.28 -0.25
N PHE A 21 11.25 10.72 -0.70
CA PHE A 21 10.02 11.47 -0.88
C PHE A 21 9.59 12.09 0.46
N ALA A 22 9.46 11.28 1.50
CA ALA A 22 9.06 11.77 2.83
C ALA A 22 10.04 12.80 3.37
N ALA A 23 11.36 12.63 3.16
CA ALA A 23 12.34 13.62 3.57
C ALA A 23 12.11 15.00 2.93
N ARG A 24 11.75 15.03 1.64
CA ARG A 24 11.44 16.29 0.93
C ARG A 24 10.16 16.93 1.47
N GLU A 25 9.10 16.16 1.68
CA GLU A 25 7.81 16.67 2.15
C GLU A 25 7.89 17.28 3.56
N VAL A 26 8.64 16.64 4.46
CA VAL A 26 8.78 17.13 5.85
C VAL A 26 9.96 18.09 6.05
N GLY A 27 10.73 18.38 5.00
CA GLY A 27 11.87 19.30 5.04
C GLY A 27 13.14 18.74 5.71
N HIS A 28 13.26 17.42 5.83
CA HIS A 28 14.48 16.77 6.30
C HIS A 28 15.61 16.89 5.26
N GLN A 29 16.82 17.17 5.75
CA GLN A 29 17.99 17.35 4.88
C GLN A 29 18.59 16.03 4.39
N ALA A 30 18.25 14.91 5.05
CA ALA A 30 18.78 13.59 4.72
C ALA A 30 17.83 12.47 5.18
N ARG A 31 17.87 11.31 4.47
CA ARG A 31 17.14 10.09 4.84
C ARG A 31 17.35 9.65 6.29
N ALA A 32 18.54 9.89 6.84
CA ALA A 32 18.87 9.54 8.22
C ALA A 32 17.97 10.25 9.24
N GLN A 33 17.54 11.49 8.96
CA GLN A 33 16.62 12.24 9.82
C GLN A 33 15.20 11.66 9.76
N THR A 34 14.72 11.31 8.55
CA THR A 34 13.46 10.58 8.36
C THR A 34 13.47 9.26 9.11
N MET A 35 14.58 8.52 9.04
CA MET A 35 14.72 7.26 9.76
C MET A 35 14.79 7.42 11.28
N ALA A 36 15.42 8.49 11.77
CA ALA A 36 15.39 8.82 13.19
C ALA A 36 13.98 9.16 13.67
N ALA A 37 13.22 9.93 12.88
CA ALA A 37 11.83 10.28 13.18
C ALA A 37 10.94 9.01 13.24
N LEU A 38 11.07 8.09 12.28
CA LEU A 38 10.38 6.80 12.30
C LEU A 38 10.72 5.97 13.55
N LYS A 39 12.00 5.90 13.92
CA LYS A 39 12.45 5.22 15.15
C LYS A 39 11.98 5.88 16.43
N SER A 40 11.71 7.19 16.39
CA SER A 40 11.11 7.91 17.51
C SER A 40 9.58 7.74 17.61
N GLY A 41 8.97 7.10 16.61
CA GLY A 41 7.53 6.90 16.55
C GLY A 41 6.75 8.15 16.15
N ASP A 42 7.31 8.94 15.23
CA ASP A 42 6.61 10.03 14.56
C ASP A 42 5.72 9.46 13.44
N CYS A 43 4.42 9.35 13.72
CA CYS A 43 3.45 8.78 12.78
C CYS A 43 3.22 9.68 11.56
N SER A 44 3.37 11.00 11.70
CA SER A 44 3.21 11.94 10.58
C SER A 44 4.27 11.71 9.50
N VAL A 45 5.52 11.48 9.91
CA VAL A 45 6.59 11.10 8.96
C VAL A 45 6.32 9.70 8.37
N CYS A 46 5.78 8.79 9.16
CA CYS A 46 5.39 7.46 8.70
C CYS A 46 4.33 7.52 7.59
N GLU A 47 3.30 8.35 7.73
CA GLU A 47 2.26 8.55 6.71
C GLU A 47 2.85 9.00 5.37
N TYR A 48 3.79 9.97 5.36
CA TYR A 48 4.47 10.38 4.13
C TYR A 48 5.29 9.25 3.48
N VAL A 49 5.96 8.43 4.30
CA VAL A 49 6.71 7.27 3.80
C VAL A 49 5.77 6.23 3.20
N LEU A 50 4.66 5.92 3.87
CA LEU A 50 3.66 4.97 3.39
C LEU A 50 2.99 5.47 2.10
N HIS A 51 2.69 6.77 2.01
CA HIS A 51 2.17 7.39 0.80
C HIS A 51 3.16 7.29 -0.38
N GLY A 52 4.42 7.64 -0.17
CA GLY A 52 5.46 7.48 -1.18
C GLY A 52 5.66 6.02 -1.61
N LEU A 53 5.60 5.10 -0.65
CA LEU A 53 5.74 3.67 -0.91
C LEU A 53 4.56 3.12 -1.72
N ALA A 54 3.33 3.57 -1.44
CA ALA A 54 2.15 3.19 -2.22
C ALA A 54 2.29 3.59 -3.70
N HIS A 55 2.83 4.79 -3.98
CA HIS A 55 3.11 5.24 -5.35
C HIS A 55 4.16 4.39 -6.07
N GLU A 56 5.25 4.02 -5.39
CA GLU A 56 6.30 3.17 -5.97
C GLU A 56 5.78 1.73 -6.23
N VAL A 57 5.00 1.18 -5.30
CA VAL A 57 4.32 -0.11 -5.45
C VAL A 57 3.36 -0.08 -6.64
N ALA A 58 2.54 0.97 -6.75
CA ALA A 58 1.58 1.10 -7.84
C ALA A 58 2.29 1.20 -9.20
N THR A 59 3.34 2.01 -9.29
CA THR A 59 4.14 2.16 -10.51
C THR A 59 4.76 0.83 -10.93
N TYR A 60 5.27 0.04 -9.97
CA TYR A 60 5.84 -1.27 -10.27
C TYR A 60 4.78 -2.26 -10.74
N LEU A 61 3.66 -2.42 -10.03
CA LEU A 61 2.58 -3.31 -10.44
C LEU A 61 2.08 -2.98 -11.84
N GLY A 62 1.92 -1.70 -12.15
CA GLY A 62 1.54 -1.21 -13.47
C GLY A 62 2.59 -1.45 -14.57
N SER A 63 3.86 -1.65 -14.21
CA SER A 63 4.94 -2.01 -15.15
C SER A 63 5.10 -3.52 -15.35
N VAL A 64 4.73 -4.33 -14.35
CA VAL A 64 4.90 -5.79 -14.37
C VAL A 64 3.82 -6.46 -15.19
N ASP A 65 2.57 -6.01 -15.08
CA ASP A 65 1.44 -6.66 -15.76
C ASP A 65 0.64 -5.65 -16.60
N SER A 66 0.47 -5.99 -17.87
CA SER A 66 -0.30 -5.17 -18.81
C SER A 66 -1.81 -5.18 -18.52
N SER A 67 -2.31 -6.09 -17.69
CA SER A 67 -3.73 -6.14 -17.32
C SER A 67 -4.13 -5.09 -16.28
N VAL A 68 -3.17 -4.47 -15.58
CA VAL A 68 -3.46 -3.43 -14.59
C VAL A 68 -3.86 -2.14 -15.31
N LYS A 69 -5.08 -1.68 -15.05
CA LYS A 69 -5.68 -0.45 -15.59
C LYS A 69 -5.40 0.74 -14.70
N ALA A 70 -5.68 0.58 -13.41
CA ALA A 70 -5.57 1.63 -12.42
C ALA A 70 -5.32 1.02 -11.04
N ILE A 71 -4.70 1.79 -10.16
CA ILE A 71 -4.45 1.41 -8.78
C ILE A 71 -4.90 2.55 -7.88
N TYR A 72 -5.64 2.19 -6.85
CA TYR A 72 -6.22 3.11 -5.89
C TYR A 72 -5.74 2.78 -4.48
N THR A 73 -5.63 3.78 -3.62
CA THR A 73 -5.51 3.61 -2.17
C THR A 73 -6.84 3.94 -1.49
N TYR A 74 -7.18 3.23 -0.43
CA TYR A 74 -8.39 3.49 0.35
C TYR A 74 -8.12 3.34 1.84
N GLU A 75 -8.87 4.09 2.65
CA GLU A 75 -8.83 3.95 4.10
C GLU A 75 -9.86 2.89 4.54
N PRO A 76 -9.43 1.76 5.15
CA PRO A 76 -10.31 0.65 5.49
C PRO A 76 -11.42 1.01 6.47
N GLU A 77 -11.18 2.00 7.33
CA GLU A 77 -12.13 2.47 8.36
C GLU A 77 -13.47 2.92 7.76
N TYR A 78 -13.50 3.24 6.46
CA TYR A 78 -14.70 3.65 5.74
C TYR A 78 -15.27 2.54 4.83
N ALA A 79 -14.48 1.50 4.51
CA ALA A 79 -14.85 0.46 3.54
C ALA A 79 -15.86 -0.56 4.07
N THR A 80 -16.04 -0.67 5.39
CA THR A 80 -17.11 -1.49 6.01
C THR A 80 -18.38 -0.66 6.13
N GLY A 81 -19.37 -0.95 5.28
CA GLY A 81 -20.63 -0.21 5.23
C GLY A 81 -21.46 -0.27 6.51
N ALA A 82 -22.18 0.84 6.76
CA ALA A 82 -23.38 1.01 7.59
C ALA A 82 -23.35 0.68 9.10
N ASP A 83 -22.38 -0.06 9.61
CA ASP A 83 -22.19 -0.19 11.06
C ASP A 83 -21.08 0.78 11.47
N GLY A 84 -21.47 1.81 12.22
CA GLY A 84 -20.54 2.80 12.75
C GLY A 84 -19.42 2.15 13.58
N PRO A 85 -18.35 2.88 13.90
CA PRO A 85 -17.20 2.33 14.63
C PRO A 85 -17.67 1.59 15.88
N MET A 86 -17.54 0.26 15.87
CA MET A 86 -17.79 -0.56 17.05
C MET A 86 -16.78 -0.11 18.12
N PRO A 87 -17.22 0.34 19.31
CA PRO A 87 -16.34 0.97 20.30
C PRO A 87 -15.27 0.06 20.91
N ASP A 88 -15.18 -1.20 20.47
CA ASP A 88 -14.29 -2.23 21.01
C ASP A 88 -13.46 -2.96 19.93
N GLN A 89 -13.55 -2.51 18.67
CA GLN A 89 -12.66 -3.00 17.62
C GLN A 89 -11.47 -2.03 17.53
N PRO A 90 -10.23 -2.48 17.78
CA PRO A 90 -9.09 -1.61 17.58
C PRO A 90 -9.11 -1.15 16.12
N ASN A 91 -8.82 0.14 15.87
CA ASN A 91 -8.63 0.68 14.51
C ASN A 91 -7.47 -0.08 13.85
N LEU A 92 -7.82 -1.20 13.22
CA LEU A 92 -6.91 -2.20 12.70
C LEU A 92 -6.88 -2.05 11.17
N SER A 93 -6.37 -0.91 10.70
CA SER A 93 -6.13 -0.68 9.28
C SER A 93 -4.68 -1.08 8.91
N PRO A 94 -4.45 -1.80 7.79
CA PRO A 94 -3.12 -2.02 7.26
C PRO A 94 -2.40 -0.70 7.03
N ALA A 95 -1.07 -0.72 7.06
CA ALA A 95 -0.26 0.45 6.76
C ALA A 95 -0.54 1.01 5.37
N ILE A 96 -0.80 0.12 4.40
CA ILE A 96 -1.16 0.50 3.04
C ILE A 96 -2.25 -0.46 2.57
N SER A 97 -3.40 0.08 2.19
CA SER A 97 -4.52 -0.65 1.58
C SER A 97 -4.75 -0.15 0.16
N MET A 98 -4.66 -1.06 -0.80
CA MET A 98 -4.69 -0.76 -2.23
C MET A 98 -5.70 -1.63 -2.97
N LEU A 99 -6.30 -1.08 -4.01
CA LEU A 99 -7.11 -1.80 -4.99
C LEU A 99 -6.43 -1.70 -6.34
N ALA A 100 -6.10 -2.84 -6.95
CA ALA A 100 -5.62 -2.89 -8.32
C ALA A 100 -6.77 -3.31 -9.24
N TRP A 101 -7.25 -2.38 -10.05
CA TRP A 101 -8.22 -2.65 -11.11
C TRP A 101 -7.51 -3.27 -12.30
N VAL A 102 -7.90 -4.50 -12.63
CA VAL A 102 -7.31 -5.30 -13.70
C VAL A 102 -8.35 -5.73 -14.73
N ASP A 103 -7.92 -6.02 -15.96
CA ASP A 103 -8.80 -6.64 -16.98
C ASP A 103 -9.31 -8.00 -16.52
N ARG A 104 -8.41 -8.82 -15.95
CA ARG A 104 -8.72 -10.16 -15.48
C ARG A 104 -7.78 -10.54 -14.36
N LYS A 105 -8.27 -11.27 -13.35
CA LYS A 105 -7.41 -11.84 -12.31
C LYS A 105 -6.52 -12.92 -12.92
N SER A 106 -5.23 -12.84 -12.64
CA SER A 106 -4.25 -13.85 -13.04
C SER A 106 -3.52 -14.37 -11.81
N ALA A 107 -3.25 -15.69 -11.77
CA ALA A 107 -2.49 -16.30 -10.69
C ALA A 107 -1.06 -15.76 -10.63
N ALA A 108 -0.49 -15.34 -11.77
CA ALA A 108 0.81 -14.72 -11.84
C ALA A 108 0.83 -13.36 -11.12
N LEU A 109 -0.13 -12.48 -11.42
CA LEU A 109 -0.23 -11.18 -10.75
C LEU A 109 -0.51 -11.32 -9.25
N ALA A 110 -1.41 -12.23 -8.87
CA ALA A 110 -1.68 -12.53 -7.47
C ALA A 110 -0.41 -13.02 -6.74
N SER A 111 0.43 -13.83 -7.40
CA SER A 111 1.71 -14.26 -6.84
C SER A 111 2.68 -13.10 -6.69
N VAL A 112 2.76 -12.19 -7.66
CA VAL A 112 3.61 -10.99 -7.58
C VAL A 112 3.17 -10.10 -6.42
N VAL A 113 1.87 -9.86 -6.27
CA VAL A 113 1.30 -9.11 -5.15
C VAL A 113 1.68 -9.74 -3.81
N ASN A 114 1.48 -11.05 -3.64
CA ASN A 114 1.79 -11.73 -2.38
C ASN A 114 3.28 -11.66 -2.01
N ILE A 115 4.17 -11.81 -3.01
CA ILE A 115 5.61 -11.67 -2.81
C ILE A 115 5.95 -10.23 -2.43
N LEU A 116 5.37 -9.24 -3.12
CA LEU A 116 5.59 -7.83 -2.86
C LEU A 116 5.11 -7.42 -1.46
N SER A 117 3.90 -7.81 -1.08
CA SER A 117 3.34 -7.58 0.26
C SER A 117 4.22 -8.16 1.35
N SER A 118 4.71 -9.39 1.17
CA SER A 118 5.62 -10.03 2.13
C SER A 118 6.94 -9.29 2.24
N ALA A 119 7.56 -8.93 1.11
CA ALA A 119 8.85 -8.24 1.09
C ALA A 119 8.76 -6.80 1.65
N VAL A 120 7.71 -6.06 1.31
CA VAL A 120 7.43 -4.73 1.88
C VAL A 120 7.24 -4.83 3.38
N THR A 121 6.49 -5.82 3.85
CA THR A 121 6.27 -6.06 5.28
C THR A 121 7.58 -6.26 6.04
N GLU A 122 8.50 -7.04 5.47
CA GLU A 122 9.81 -7.27 6.08
C GLU A 122 10.69 -6.02 6.11
N GLU A 123 10.65 -5.17 5.08
CA GLU A 123 11.38 -3.89 5.10
C GLU A 123 10.77 -2.88 6.09
N LEU A 124 9.44 -2.77 6.16
CA LEU A 124 8.76 -1.87 7.11
C LEU A 124 9.06 -2.25 8.56
N LYS A 125 9.17 -3.54 8.89
CA LYS A 125 9.57 -4.01 10.23
C LYS A 125 10.95 -3.49 10.64
N ARG A 126 11.87 -3.27 9.69
CA ARG A 126 13.24 -2.80 9.96
C ARG A 126 13.28 -1.34 10.41
N PHE A 127 12.20 -0.57 10.22
CA PHE A 127 12.12 0.79 10.74
C PHE A 127 12.17 0.83 12.27
N GLY A 128 11.71 -0.23 12.95
CA GLY A 128 11.86 -0.36 14.40
C GLY A 128 11.09 0.69 15.20
N CYS A 129 9.94 1.15 14.68
CA CYS A 129 9.09 2.11 15.37
C CYS A 129 8.55 1.47 16.67
N PRO A 130 8.77 2.08 17.85
CA PRO A 130 8.36 1.52 19.14
C PRO A 130 6.83 1.53 19.34
N LYS A 131 6.10 2.33 18.55
CA LYS A 131 4.64 2.42 18.58
C LYS A 131 3.96 1.55 17.51
N ALA A 132 4.74 0.88 16.65
CA ALA A 132 4.17 0.09 15.57
C ALA A 132 3.42 -1.12 16.10
N ASN A 133 2.20 -1.33 15.59
CA ASN A 133 1.46 -2.57 15.77
C ASN A 133 1.70 -3.49 14.56
N ALA A 134 1.13 -4.70 14.58
CA ALA A 134 1.31 -5.67 13.49
C ALA A 134 0.87 -5.13 12.11
N LEU A 135 -0.09 -4.21 12.09
CA LEU A 135 -0.67 -3.67 10.87
C LEU A 135 0.09 -2.49 10.29
N CYS A 136 0.87 -1.76 11.11
CA CYS A 136 1.82 -0.74 10.65
C CYS A 136 2.90 -1.28 9.70
N HIS A 137 2.97 -2.60 9.53
CA HIS A 137 3.89 -3.26 8.61
C HIS A 137 3.17 -3.95 7.45
N THR A 138 1.84 -3.96 7.39
CA THR A 138 1.12 -4.74 6.39
C THR A 138 0.81 -3.91 5.14
N LEU A 139 1.16 -4.47 3.97
CA LEU A 139 0.70 -4.02 2.66
C LEU A 139 -0.39 -4.97 2.19
N ASP A 140 -1.60 -4.44 2.03
CA ASP A 140 -2.75 -5.16 1.49
C ASP A 140 -3.09 -4.62 0.10
N VAL A 141 -3.17 -5.51 -0.89
CA VAL A 141 -3.48 -5.17 -2.28
C VAL A 141 -4.52 -6.16 -2.79
N GLU A 142 -5.74 -5.69 -2.96
CA GLU A 142 -6.82 -6.49 -3.51
C GLU A 142 -6.90 -6.33 -5.03
N LEU A 143 -6.99 -7.44 -5.75
CA LEU A 143 -7.18 -7.45 -7.20
C LEU A 143 -8.67 -7.45 -7.52
N VAL A 144 -9.12 -6.47 -8.32
CA VAL A 144 -10.50 -6.31 -8.76
C VAL A 144 -10.56 -6.36 -10.28
N ASP A 145 -11.39 -7.25 -10.83
CA ASP A 145 -11.60 -7.33 -12.27
C ASP A 145 -12.74 -6.44 -12.77
N GLU A 146 -12.81 -6.27 -14.09
CA GLU A 146 -13.83 -5.44 -14.75
C GLU A 146 -15.27 -5.83 -14.36
N ASP A 147 -15.54 -7.12 -14.25
CA ASP A 147 -16.88 -7.64 -13.93
C ASP A 147 -17.30 -7.23 -12.52
N GLN A 148 -16.36 -7.23 -11.55
CA GLN A 148 -16.60 -6.75 -10.19
C GLN A 148 -16.82 -5.24 -10.12
N VAL A 149 -16.11 -4.45 -10.94
CA VAL A 149 -16.29 -2.99 -11.00
C VAL A 149 -17.67 -2.66 -11.60
N LEU A 150 -17.97 -3.18 -12.79
CA LEU A 150 -19.24 -2.94 -13.48
C LEU A 150 -20.44 -3.49 -12.70
N GLY A 151 -20.27 -4.66 -12.09
CA GLY A 151 -21.29 -5.28 -11.24
C GLY A 151 -21.42 -4.64 -9.85
N ARG A 152 -20.48 -3.77 -9.45
CA ARG A 152 -20.37 -3.20 -8.10
C ARG A 152 -20.38 -4.27 -7.00
N ILE A 153 -19.57 -5.32 -7.19
CA ILE A 153 -19.50 -6.48 -6.30
C ILE A 153 -18.22 -6.43 -5.47
N GLY A 154 -18.34 -6.60 -4.14
CA GLY A 154 -17.20 -6.59 -3.23
C GLY A 154 -16.39 -5.30 -3.32
N TYR A 155 -15.07 -5.42 -3.38
CA TYR A 155 -14.15 -4.27 -3.50
C TYR A 155 -14.31 -3.47 -4.80
N GLY A 156 -14.93 -4.03 -5.85
CA GLY A 156 -15.24 -3.29 -7.07
C GLY A 156 -16.29 -2.19 -6.87
N ALA A 157 -17.13 -2.31 -5.84
CA ALA A 157 -18.06 -1.25 -5.46
C ALA A 157 -17.35 0.01 -4.93
N LEU A 158 -16.11 -0.12 -4.44
CA LEU A 158 -15.37 0.99 -3.84
C LEU A 158 -14.84 1.97 -4.89
N ILE A 159 -14.50 1.51 -6.11
CA ILE A 159 -13.92 2.36 -7.16
C ILE A 159 -14.85 3.54 -7.50
N ASP A 160 -16.16 3.29 -7.58
CA ASP A 160 -17.19 4.31 -7.80
C ASP A 160 -17.97 4.69 -6.53
N SER A 161 -17.43 4.38 -5.35
CA SER A 161 -18.11 4.70 -4.10
C SER A 161 -18.04 6.21 -3.81
N VAL A 162 -19.22 6.78 -3.55
CA VAL A 162 -19.35 8.19 -3.15
C VAL A 162 -18.97 8.38 -1.68
N TYR A 163 -19.11 7.34 -0.86
CA TYR A 163 -18.91 7.38 0.60
C TYR A 163 -17.48 7.07 1.01
N VAL A 164 -16.81 6.21 0.24
CA VAL A 164 -15.39 5.84 0.41
C VAL A 164 -14.76 6.15 -0.91
N ARG A 165 -14.23 7.36 -1.09
CA ARG A 165 -13.63 7.71 -2.38
C ARG A 165 -12.19 7.21 -2.37
N PRO A 166 -11.87 6.09 -3.05
CA PRO A 166 -10.50 5.65 -3.13
C PRO A 166 -9.73 6.67 -3.97
N MET A 167 -8.49 6.94 -3.58
CA MET A 167 -7.63 7.89 -4.28
C MET A 167 -6.89 7.14 -5.39
N GLU A 168 -7.10 7.56 -6.64
CA GLU A 168 -6.34 7.04 -7.78
C GLU A 168 -4.88 7.52 -7.66
N ILE A 169 -3.95 6.59 -7.50
CA ILE A 169 -2.52 6.89 -7.38
C ILE A 169 -1.72 6.50 -8.62
N TRP A 170 -2.31 5.67 -9.48
CA TRP A 170 -1.70 5.26 -10.75
C TRP A 170 -2.78 4.84 -11.75
N ARG A 171 -2.55 5.16 -13.03
CA ARG A 171 -3.41 4.76 -14.15
C ARG A 171 -2.59 4.63 -15.43
N ARG A 172 -3.02 3.74 -16.31
CA ARG A 172 -2.50 3.60 -17.66
C ARG A 172 -3.27 4.42 -18.70
#